data_AF-A0A349K252-F1
#
_entry.id   AF-A0A349K252-F1
#
_cell.length_a   1.000
_cell.length_b   1.000
_cell.length_c   1.000
_cell.angle_alpha   90.00
_cell.angle_beta   90.00
_cell.angle_gamma   90.00
#
_symmetry.space_group_name_H-M   'P 1'
#
loop_
_entity.id
_entity.type
_entity.pdbx_description
1 polymer ?
#
loop_
_entity_poly.entity_id
_entity_poly.type
_entity_poly.pdbx_seq_one_letter_code
_entity_poly.pdbx_strand_id
1 'polypeptide(L)'
;MFTGLIEAAGHVASLEALGEQARLVVEIPFADSLAIGESVSINGCCLTVAHQEAGTAGFDVLTQTLSVTSLDGLQNGDLVNLERALP
;
A
#
# COMPACT_ATOMS: atom_id res chain seq x y z
N MET A 1 12.61 -6.58 -3.96
CA MET A 1 13.36 -6.70 -2.68
C MET A 1 13.38 -5.33 -2.01
N PHE A 2 13.42 -5.25 -0.68
CA PHE A 2 13.38 -3.99 0.08
C PHE A 2 14.59 -3.85 1.00
N THR A 3 14.97 -2.62 1.30
CA THR A 3 16.11 -2.28 2.18
C THR A 3 15.70 -2.10 3.63
N GLY A 4 14.44 -1.78 3.90
CA GLY A 4 13.95 -1.40 5.23
C GLY A 4 14.17 0.08 5.57
N LEU A 5 14.58 0.89 4.60
CA LEU A 5 14.69 2.35 4.74
C LEU A 5 13.42 3.00 4.21
N ILE A 6 12.69 3.65 5.09
CA ILE A 6 11.46 4.35 4.72
C ILE A 6 11.81 5.54 3.83
N GLU A 7 11.24 5.55 2.63
CA GLU A 7 11.48 6.60 1.64
C GLU A 7 10.54 7.79 1.85
N ALA A 8 9.28 7.49 2.19
CA ALA A 8 8.27 8.50 2.44
C ALA A 8 7.23 8.01 3.45
N ALA A 9 6.43 8.94 3.95
CA ALA A 9 5.17 8.63 4.61
C ALA A 9 4.01 9.02 3.70
N GLY A 10 2.89 8.30 3.84
CA GLY A 10 1.64 8.58 3.14
C GLY A 10 0.45 8.38 4.06
N HIS A 11 -0.76 8.58 3.53
CA HIS A 11 -1.99 8.40 4.29
C HIS A 11 -2.91 7.40 3.61
N VAL A 12 -3.61 6.59 4.39
CA VAL A 12 -4.66 5.71 3.88
C VAL A 12 -5.82 6.57 3.38
N ALA A 13 -6.14 6.50 2.09
CA ALA A 13 -7.29 7.16 1.50
C ALA A 13 -8.56 6.31 1.68
N SER A 14 -8.47 4.98 1.53
CA SER A 14 -9.57 4.08 1.82
C SER A 14 -9.09 2.64 2.04
N LEU A 15 -9.88 1.86 2.79
CA LEU A 15 -9.74 0.42 2.91
C LEU A 15 -11.12 -0.21 2.80
N GLU A 16 -11.39 -0.89 1.69
CA GLU A 16 -12.71 -1.44 1.36
C GLU A 16 -12.67 -2.96 1.27
N ALA A 17 -13.52 -3.64 2.03
CA ALA A 17 -13.63 -5.11 1.96
C ALA A 17 -14.36 -5.55 0.68
N LEU A 18 -13.80 -6.53 -0.02
CA LEU A 18 -14.25 -7.08 -1.30
C LEU A 18 -14.25 -8.63 -1.23
N GLY A 19 -15.08 -9.21 -0.39
CA GLY A 19 -15.11 -10.67 -0.16
C GLY A 19 -13.89 -11.15 0.61
N GLU A 20 -13.09 -12.05 0.02
CA GLU A 20 -11.87 -12.63 0.62
C GLU A 20 -10.61 -11.77 0.44
N GLN A 21 -10.79 -10.55 -0.10
CA GLN A 21 -9.76 -9.54 -0.24
C GLN A 21 -10.31 -8.18 0.18
N ALA A 22 -9.43 -7.20 0.27
CA ALA A 22 -9.77 -5.80 0.44
C ALA A 22 -8.99 -4.96 -0.57
N ARG A 23 -9.52 -3.78 -0.89
CA ARG A 23 -8.81 -2.76 -1.65
C ARG A 23 -8.32 -1.69 -0.70
N LEU A 24 -7.00 -1.56 -0.60
CA LEU A 24 -6.33 -0.50 0.12
C LEU A 24 -5.90 0.58 -0.87
N VAL A 25 -6.33 1.82 -0.67
CA VAL A 25 -5.89 2.99 -1.44
C VAL A 25 -5.08 3.89 -0.53
N VAL A 26 -3.90 4.29 -0.99
CA VAL A 26 -2.97 5.11 -0.21
C VAL A 26 -2.52 6.32 -1.03
N GLU A 27 -2.53 7.49 -0.40
CA GLU A 27 -1.88 8.69 -0.89
C GLU A 27 -0.37 8.51 -0.78
N ILE A 28 0.31 8.47 -1.93
CA ILE A 28 1.73 8.15 -2.01
C ILE A 28 2.44 9.31 -2.74
N PRO A 29 3.44 9.97 -2.12
CA PRO A 29 4.13 11.11 -2.74
C PRO A 29 4.78 10.81 -4.10
N PHE A 30 5.12 9.54 -4.35
CA PHE A 30 5.71 9.07 -5.60
C PHE A 30 4.75 8.22 -6.44
N ALA A 31 3.44 8.29 -6.20
CA ALA A 31 2.42 7.49 -6.91
C ALA A 31 2.52 7.61 -8.43
N ASP A 32 2.73 8.83 -8.93
CA ASP A 32 2.79 9.12 -10.38
C ASP A 32 4.02 8.52 -11.07
N SER A 33 5.00 8.04 -10.29
CA SER A 33 6.17 7.31 -10.80
C SER A 33 6.02 5.79 -10.76
N LEU A 34 4.92 5.29 -10.19
CA LEU A 34 4.67 3.86 -10.07
C LEU A 34 3.91 3.33 -11.29
N ALA A 35 4.26 2.12 -11.72
CA ALA A 35 3.51 1.35 -12.71
C ALA A 35 2.71 0.22 -12.06
N ILE A 36 1.59 -0.16 -12.69
CA ILE A 36 0.83 -1.36 -12.30
C ILE A 36 1.75 -2.58 -12.38
N GLY A 37 1.73 -3.39 -11.32
CA GLY A 37 2.59 -4.57 -11.18
C GLY A 37 3.89 -4.31 -10.39
N GLU A 38 4.26 -3.06 -10.14
CA GLU A 38 5.39 -2.75 -9.26
C GLU A 38 5.06 -3.04 -7.79
N SER A 39 6.11 -3.26 -6.99
CA SER A 39 5.97 -3.57 -5.57
C SER A 39 6.30 -2.36 -4.70
N VAL A 40 5.40 -2.06 -3.76
CA VAL A 40 5.58 -1.03 -2.73
C VAL A 40 5.40 -1.70 -1.37
N SER A 41 6.31 -1.40 -0.45
CA SER A 41 6.19 -1.80 0.95
C SER A 41 5.38 -0.75 1.69
N ILE A 42 4.30 -1.18 2.34
CA ILE A 42 3.45 -0.35 3.20
C ILE A 42 3.55 -0.90 4.63
N ASN A 43 4.10 -0.10 5.55
CA ASN A 43 4.44 -0.55 6.91
C ASN A 43 5.23 -1.87 6.95
N GLY A 44 6.10 -2.10 5.96
CA GLY A 44 6.90 -3.32 5.83
C GLY A 44 6.22 -4.47 5.10
N CYS A 45 4.92 -4.36 4.77
CA CYS A 45 4.20 -5.35 3.99
C CYS A 45 4.37 -5.08 2.49
N CYS A 46 4.96 -6.04 1.75
CA CYS A 46 5.11 -5.95 0.31
C CYS A 46 3.76 -6.14 -0.40
N LEU A 47 3.31 -5.12 -1.13
CA LEU A 47 2.08 -5.15 -1.90
C LEU A 47 2.35 -4.76 -3.36
N THR A 48 1.56 -5.34 -4.27
CA THR A 48 1.64 -5.06 -5.70
C THR A 48 0.64 -3.97 -6.09
N VAL A 49 1.11 -2.95 -6.81
CA VAL A 49 0.25 -1.89 -7.34
C VAL A 49 -0.76 -2.51 -8.31
N ALA A 50 -2.04 -2.48 -7.94
CA ALA A 50 -3.15 -2.99 -8.74
C ALA A 50 -3.83 -1.89 -9.55
N HIS A 51 -3.90 -0.67 -8.97
CA HIS A 51 -4.47 0.52 -9.60
C HIS A 51 -3.58 1.73 -9.29
N GLN A 52 -3.52 2.69 -10.20
CA GLN A 52 -2.78 3.93 -10.00
C GLN A 52 -3.64 5.10 -10.51
N GLU A 53 -3.74 6.13 -9.70
CA GLU A 53 -4.39 7.40 -10.03
C GLU A 53 -3.48 8.54 -9.58
N ALA A 54 -3.78 9.78 -9.97
CA ALA A 54 -2.94 10.92 -9.64
C ALA A 54 -2.78 11.06 -8.12
N GLY A 55 -1.54 10.91 -7.62
CA GLY A 55 -1.21 11.01 -6.20
C GLY A 55 -1.60 9.81 -5.32
N THR A 56 -2.22 8.75 -5.86
CA THR A 56 -2.61 7.56 -5.09
C THR A 56 -2.25 6.25 -5.80
N ALA A 57 -2.05 5.19 -5.01
CA ALA A 57 -1.99 3.83 -5.54
C ALA A 57 -2.92 2.91 -4.76
N GLY A 58 -3.53 1.97 -5.49
CA GLY A 58 -4.44 0.96 -4.98
C GLY A 58 -3.80 -0.43 -4.98
N PHE A 59 -4.06 -1.19 -3.93
CA PHE A 59 -3.51 -2.51 -3.69
C PHE A 59 -4.65 -3.47 -3.34
N ASP A 60 -4.69 -4.63 -3.99
CA ASP A 60 -5.58 -5.71 -3.61
C ASP A 60 -4.88 -6.60 -2.59
N VAL A 61 -5.44 -6.67 -1.39
CA VAL A 61 -4.83 -7.31 -0.21
C VAL A 61 -5.72 -8.45 0.26
N LEU A 62 -5.18 -9.66 0.38
CA LEU A 62 -5.94 -10.79 0.93
C LEU A 62 -6.33 -10.54 2.39
N THR A 63 -7.51 -10.99 2.80
CA THR A 63 -7.96 -10.89 4.19
C THR A 63 -6.96 -11.51 5.17
N GLN A 64 -6.32 -12.62 4.79
CA GLN A 64 -5.26 -13.22 5.61
C GLN A 64 -4.08 -12.25 5.80
N THR A 65 -3.63 -11.57 4.74
CA THR A 65 -2.52 -10.60 4.81
C THR A 65 -2.88 -9.45 5.74
N LEU A 66 -4.10 -8.91 5.66
CA LEU A 66 -4.57 -7.91 6.61
C LEU A 66 -4.46 -8.45 8.05
N SER A 67 -5.04 -9.62 8.33
CA SER A 67 -5.13 -10.17 9.69
C SER A 67 -3.80 -10.50 10.38
N VAL A 68 -2.72 -10.71 9.62
CA VAL A 68 -1.41 -11.15 10.16
C VAL A 68 -0.31 -10.10 10.02
N THR A 69 -0.64 -8.90 9.52
CA THR A 69 0.33 -7.81 9.34
C THR A 69 -0.12 -6.54 10.07
N SER A 70 0.72 -5.51 10.05
CA SER A 70 0.43 -4.18 10.59
C SER A 70 -0.64 -3.41 9.80
N LEU A 71 -1.20 -4.01 8.74
CA LEU A 71 -2.29 -3.44 7.96
C LEU A 71 -3.66 -3.68 8.61
N ASP A 72 -3.76 -4.59 9.58
CA ASP A 72 -4.99 -4.81 10.32
C ASP A 72 -5.45 -3.54 11.04
N GLY A 73 -6.74 -3.24 10.95
CA GLY A 73 -7.34 -2.09 11.61
C GLY A 73 -6.99 -0.71 11.04
N LEU A 74 -6.26 -0.62 9.91
CA LEU A 74 -6.03 0.66 9.23
C LEU A 74 -7.35 1.35 8.86
N GLN A 75 -7.39 2.66 9.07
CA GLN A 75 -8.53 3.53 8.80
C GLN A 75 -8.14 4.67 7.85
N ASN A 76 -9.13 5.31 7.24
CA ASN A 76 -8.90 6.52 6.45
C ASN A 76 -8.18 7.58 7.31
N GLY A 77 -7.14 8.17 6.74
CA GLY A 77 -6.30 9.19 7.36
C GLY A 77 -5.12 8.62 8.16
N ASP A 78 -5.02 7.30 8.35
CA ASP A 78 -3.89 6.72 9.07
C ASP A 78 -2.58 6.92 8.31
N LEU A 79 -1.52 7.26 9.05
CA LEU A 79 -0.18 7.43 8.53
C LEU A 79 0.47 6.06 8.28
N VAL A 80 1.07 5.91 7.12
CA VAL A 80 1.80 4.68 6.74
C VAL A 80 3.20 5.00 6.24
N ASN A 81 4.14 4.10 6.54
CA ASN A 81 5.51 4.13 6.03
C ASN A 81 5.57 3.47 4.65
N LEU A 82 6.28 4.12 3.72
CA LEU A 82 6.34 3.72 2.31
C LEU A 82 7.78 3.51 1.86
N GLU A 83 8.02 2.42 1.13
CA GLU A 83 9.30 2.12 0.50
C GLU A 83 9.09 1.45 -0.87
N ARG A 84 9.77 1.93 -1.90
CA ARG A 84 9.76 1.29 -3.24
C ARG A 84 10.65 0.05 -3.24
N ALA A 85 10.25 -0.96 -4.01
CA ALA A 85 11.13 -2.10 -4.25
C ALA A 85 12.36 -1.69 -5.05
N LEU A 86 13.48 -2.36 -4.79
CA LEU A 86 14.67 -2.26 -5.64
C LEU A 86 14.36 -2.76 -7.06
N PRO A 87 14.98 -2.15 -8.09
CA PRO A 87 14.88 -2.60 -9.48
C PRO A 87 15.34 -4.04 -9.71
#